data_AF-A0A3A5LC07-F1
#
_entry.id   AF-A0A3A5LC07-F1
#
_cell.length_a   1.000
_cell.length_b   1.000
_cell.length_c   1.000
_cell.angle_alpha   90.00
_cell.angle_beta   90.00
_cell.angle_gamma   90.00
#
_symmetry.space_group_name_H-M   'P 1'
#
loop_
_entity.id
_entity.type
_entity.pdbx_description
1 polymer ?
#
loop_
_entity_poly.entity_id
_entity_poly.type
_entity_poly.pdbx_seq_one_letter_code
_entity_poly.pdbx_strand_id
1 'polypeptide(L)'
;MLLSTSAFAANETAAPVAPVDDSLPIAKVTTASKLLRITPRQALLRLKEGNQRFLSGNRQKRDYLAQAKMASYGQYPWAVVLNCMDSRSVPELFFDQGLADLFILRVAGNVLNDDILGSMEFATKAVGSRLIVVLGHTSCGAVVGACKDVHLGHLDSVLDKISPLVAPTKKETQLDSCTDPALINAIAKNNALRVVQQIVQRSPIIKELIDQGQVGIVAGIHDIKTGQVTFFEEGRLLPDRKN
;
A
#
# COMPACT_ATOMS: atom_id res chain seq x y z
N MET A 1 -37.36 63.27 -31.18
CA MET A 1 -36.12 62.53 -31.49
C MET A 1 -35.40 62.34 -30.15
N LEU A 2 -35.60 61.24 -29.39
CA LEU A 2 -35.01 59.88 -29.56
C LEU A 2 -33.50 60.02 -29.84
N LEU A 3 -32.53 59.56 -29.04
CA LEU A 3 -32.37 58.44 -28.10
C LEU A 3 -31.11 58.72 -27.22
N SER A 4 -31.18 58.59 -25.89
CA SER A 4 -30.77 57.46 -25.04
C SER A 4 -29.28 57.40 -24.64
N THR A 5 -29.07 57.55 -23.33
CA THR A 5 -27.91 57.11 -22.54
C THR A 5 -27.67 55.60 -22.66
N SER A 6 -26.41 55.17 -22.74
CA SER A 6 -26.04 53.77 -22.44
C SER A 6 -24.73 53.71 -21.66
N ALA A 7 -24.86 53.30 -20.41
CA ALA A 7 -23.75 52.94 -19.52
C ALA A 7 -23.11 51.62 -19.99
N PHE A 8 -21.78 51.57 -19.95
CA PHE A 8 -21.03 50.33 -20.09
C PHE A 8 -21.14 49.54 -18.78
N ALA A 9 -22.02 48.54 -18.76
CA ALA A 9 -22.00 47.50 -17.74
C ALA A 9 -21.05 46.39 -18.21
N ALA A 10 -19.95 46.20 -17.48
CA ALA A 10 -19.10 45.03 -17.60
C ALA A 10 -19.90 43.80 -17.21
N ASN A 11 -20.01 42.84 -18.13
CA ASN A 11 -20.50 41.50 -17.82
C ASN A 11 -19.51 40.50 -18.42
N GLU A 12 -18.41 40.27 -17.71
CA GLU A 12 -17.58 39.08 -17.94
C GLU A 12 -18.36 37.86 -17.44
N THR A 13 -19.22 37.33 -18.31
CA THR A 13 -19.74 35.99 -18.11
C THR A 13 -18.56 35.04 -18.27
N ALA A 14 -18.03 34.55 -17.15
CA ALA A 14 -17.07 33.46 -17.14
C ALA A 14 -17.61 32.32 -18.01
N ALA A 15 -16.87 31.97 -19.06
CA ALA A 15 -17.21 30.84 -19.92
C ALA A 15 -17.38 29.59 -19.05
N PRO A 16 -18.40 28.75 -19.31
CA PRO A 16 -18.59 27.53 -18.55
C PRO A 16 -17.33 26.68 -18.68
N VAL A 17 -16.71 26.35 -17.54
CA VAL A 17 -15.61 25.38 -17.48
C VAL A 17 -16.17 24.07 -18.01
N ALA A 18 -15.64 23.59 -19.14
CA ALA A 18 -16.05 22.34 -19.74
C ALA A 18 -15.93 21.20 -18.71
N PRO A 19 -16.90 20.26 -18.66
CA PRO A 19 -16.78 19.09 -17.80
C PRO A 19 -15.51 18.32 -18.17
N VAL A 20 -14.75 17.90 -17.16
CA VAL A 20 -13.57 17.05 -17.35
C VAL A 20 -14.06 15.74 -17.97
N ASP A 21 -13.62 15.45 -19.19
CA ASP A 21 -13.97 14.22 -19.89
C ASP A 21 -13.18 13.04 -19.28
N ASP A 22 -13.87 12.23 -18.47
CA ASP A 22 -13.37 10.99 -17.87
C ASP A 22 -13.22 9.83 -18.90
N SER A 23 -13.35 10.09 -20.20
CA SER A 23 -13.38 9.04 -21.23
C SER A 23 -12.01 8.48 -21.62
N LEU A 24 -10.90 9.19 -21.38
CA LEU A 24 -9.58 8.74 -21.84
C LEU A 24 -8.86 7.87 -20.79
N PRO A 25 -8.40 6.66 -21.18
CA PRO A 25 -7.69 5.79 -20.26
C PRO A 25 -6.35 6.40 -19.85
N ILE A 26 -6.01 6.27 -18.56
CA ILE A 26 -4.73 6.75 -18.02
C ILE A 26 -3.61 5.93 -18.66
N ALA A 27 -2.89 6.58 -19.58
CA ALA A 27 -1.69 6.03 -20.18
C ALA A 27 -0.43 6.39 -19.39
N LYS A 28 -0.47 7.41 -18.50
CA LYS A 28 0.68 8.02 -17.78
C LYS A 28 1.21 7.14 -16.62
N VAL A 29 2.52 7.20 -16.34
CA VAL A 29 3.19 6.61 -15.15
C VAL A 29 3.84 7.70 -14.30
N THR A 30 4.19 7.39 -13.05
CA THR A 30 4.89 8.32 -12.16
C THR A 30 6.28 8.68 -12.70
N THR A 31 6.67 9.96 -12.60
CA THR A 31 7.99 10.48 -13.01
C THR A 31 8.89 10.75 -11.80
N ALA A 32 10.21 10.86 -12.02
CA ALA A 32 11.17 11.26 -11.00
C ALA A 32 10.76 12.58 -10.29
N SER A 33 10.38 13.59 -11.07
CA SER A 33 9.97 14.90 -10.55
C SER A 33 8.70 14.83 -9.69
N LYS A 34 7.76 13.95 -10.04
CA LYS A 34 6.55 13.70 -9.25
C LYS A 34 6.88 12.95 -7.97
N LEU A 35 7.75 11.93 -8.03
CA LEU A 35 8.20 11.16 -6.87
C LEU A 35 8.84 12.05 -5.81
N LEU A 36 9.66 13.02 -6.23
CA LEU A 36 10.34 13.95 -5.31
C LEU A 36 9.38 14.77 -4.43
N ARG A 37 8.16 15.01 -4.92
CA ARG A 37 7.14 15.83 -4.24
C ARG A 37 6.18 15.01 -3.36
N ILE A 38 6.26 13.68 -3.41
CA ILE A 38 5.40 12.80 -2.62
C ILE A 38 5.98 12.66 -1.22
N THR A 39 5.13 12.90 -0.23
CA THR A 39 5.41 12.61 1.18
C THR A 39 4.91 11.20 1.54
N PRO A 40 5.42 10.57 2.60
CA PRO A 40 4.89 9.30 3.07
C PRO A 40 3.38 9.31 3.32
N ARG A 41 2.88 10.38 3.96
CA ARG A 41 1.44 10.54 4.23
C ARG A 41 0.60 10.69 2.96
N GLN A 42 1.09 11.43 1.97
CA GLN A 42 0.42 11.53 0.67
C GLN A 42 0.42 10.20 -0.09
N ALA A 43 1.50 9.43 -0.01
CA ALA A 43 1.54 8.08 -0.56
C ALA A 43 0.47 7.18 0.09
N LEU A 44 0.33 7.23 1.43
CA LEU A 44 -0.71 6.47 2.13
C LEU A 44 -2.11 6.92 1.73
N LEU A 45 -2.34 8.23 1.63
CA LEU A 45 -3.62 8.78 1.21
C LEU A 45 -4.02 8.29 -0.18
N ARG A 46 -3.07 8.24 -1.13
CA ARG A 46 -3.32 7.69 -2.48
C ARG A 46 -3.76 6.24 -2.46
N LEU A 47 -3.15 5.40 -1.61
CA LEU A 47 -3.58 4.00 -1.45
C LEU A 47 -5.00 3.93 -0.88
N LYS A 48 -5.31 4.74 0.15
CA LYS A 48 -6.65 4.79 0.75
C LYS A 48 -7.71 5.24 -0.26
N GLU A 49 -7.46 6.31 -1.00
CA GLU A 49 -8.36 6.81 -2.04
C GLU A 49 -8.57 5.78 -3.14
N GLY A 50 -7.50 5.08 -3.54
CA GLY A 50 -7.58 3.99 -4.50
C GLY A 50 -8.41 2.80 -4.00
N ASN A 51 -8.28 2.43 -2.73
CA ASN A 51 -9.13 1.42 -2.13
C ASN A 51 -10.61 1.86 -2.06
N GLN A 52 -10.89 3.13 -1.78
CA GLN A 52 -12.25 3.65 -1.85
C GLN A 52 -12.83 3.61 -3.28
N ARG A 53 -12.01 3.88 -4.31
CA ARG A 53 -12.43 3.70 -5.72
C ARG A 53 -12.72 2.24 -6.05
N PHE A 54 -11.90 1.31 -5.56
CA PHE A 54 -12.14 -0.12 -5.72
C PHE A 54 -13.47 -0.54 -5.09
N LEU A 55 -13.72 -0.14 -3.84
CA LEU A 55 -14.93 -0.50 -3.09
C LEU A 55 -16.21 0.10 -3.67
N SER A 56 -16.14 1.31 -4.23
CA SER A 56 -17.28 1.98 -4.86
C SER A 56 -17.53 1.56 -6.31
N GLY A 57 -16.68 0.70 -6.88
CA GLY A 57 -16.75 0.31 -8.30
C GLY A 57 -16.28 1.39 -9.28
N ASN A 58 -15.84 2.56 -8.80
CA ASN A 58 -15.43 3.72 -9.59
C ASN A 58 -13.92 3.69 -9.90
N ARG A 59 -13.44 2.56 -10.44
CA ARG A 59 -12.02 2.37 -10.76
C ARG A 59 -11.59 3.21 -11.97
N GLN A 60 -10.34 3.63 -11.96
CA GLN A 60 -9.77 4.36 -13.09
C GLN A 60 -9.57 3.44 -14.29
N LYS A 61 -9.97 3.89 -15.48
CA LYS A 61 -9.63 3.23 -16.74
C LYS A 61 -8.15 3.48 -17.06
N ARG A 62 -7.41 2.44 -17.41
CA ARG A 62 -5.96 2.49 -17.69
C ARG A 62 -5.63 1.84 -19.02
N ASP A 63 -4.66 2.42 -19.72
CA ASP A 63 -4.03 1.77 -20.86
C ASP A 63 -2.71 1.15 -20.38
N TYR A 64 -2.79 -0.12 -19.96
CA TYR A 64 -1.63 -0.83 -19.43
C TYR A 64 -0.53 -1.03 -20.48
N LEU A 65 -0.88 -1.15 -21.76
CA LEU A 65 0.13 -1.29 -22.81
C LEU A 65 0.92 0.01 -22.99
N ALA A 66 0.23 1.16 -23.00
CA ALA A 66 0.90 2.45 -23.02
C ALA A 66 1.73 2.70 -21.75
N GLN A 67 1.20 2.34 -20.57
CA GLN A 67 1.96 2.43 -19.32
C GLN A 67 3.23 1.58 -19.35
N ALA A 68 3.15 0.33 -19.82
CA ALA A 68 4.31 -0.55 -19.98
C ALA A 68 5.35 0.04 -20.94
N LYS A 69 4.90 0.59 -22.08
CA LYS A 69 5.78 1.23 -23.07
C LYS A 69 6.54 2.44 -22.54
N MET A 70 5.96 3.18 -21.60
CA MET A 70 6.68 4.30 -20.99
C MET A 70 7.55 3.86 -19.82
N ALA A 71 7.08 2.90 -19.02
CA ALA A 71 7.84 2.37 -17.89
C ALA A 71 9.12 1.63 -18.33
N SER A 72 9.20 1.18 -19.59
CA SER A 72 10.42 0.58 -20.15
C SER A 72 11.61 1.55 -20.22
N TYR A 73 11.37 2.86 -20.23
CA TYR A 73 12.43 3.88 -20.16
C TYR A 73 12.86 4.23 -18.73
N GLY A 74 12.19 3.66 -17.73
CA GLY A 74 12.44 3.90 -16.31
C GLY A 74 11.16 3.86 -15.48
N GLN A 75 11.28 3.46 -14.22
CA GLN A 75 10.17 3.39 -13.27
C GLN A 75 10.45 4.22 -12.03
N TYR A 76 9.40 4.82 -11.48
CA TYR A 76 9.49 5.62 -10.25
C TYR A 76 8.36 5.25 -9.27
N PRO A 77 8.29 3.99 -8.80
CA PRO A 77 7.27 3.60 -7.84
C PRO A 77 7.40 4.42 -6.56
N TRP A 78 6.27 4.92 -6.07
CA TRP A 78 6.23 5.81 -4.91
C TRP A 78 5.98 5.07 -3.60
N ALA A 79 5.63 3.79 -3.66
CA ALA A 79 5.54 2.91 -2.50
C ALA A 79 6.04 1.49 -2.82
N VAL A 80 6.49 0.80 -1.77
CA VAL A 80 6.76 -0.64 -1.76
C VAL A 80 5.76 -1.33 -0.84
N VAL A 81 5.11 -2.39 -1.33
CA VAL A 81 4.12 -3.16 -0.57
C VAL A 81 4.65 -4.59 -0.41
N LEU A 82 4.90 -5.00 0.83
CA LEU A 82 5.06 -6.40 1.18
C LEU A 82 3.69 -7.00 1.45
N ASN A 83 3.28 -7.92 0.59
CA ASN A 83 1.98 -8.57 0.64
C ASN A 83 2.13 -10.10 0.72
N CYS A 84 1.06 -10.78 1.12
CA CYS A 84 1.01 -12.23 0.99
C CYS A 84 1.01 -12.64 -0.49
N MET A 85 1.55 -13.82 -0.80
CA MET A 85 1.41 -14.42 -2.13
C MET A 85 0.00 -14.93 -2.46
N ASP A 86 -0.95 -14.80 -1.52
CA ASP A 86 -2.36 -15.18 -1.71
C ASP A 86 -2.92 -14.56 -2.99
N SER A 87 -3.44 -15.39 -3.90
CA SER A 87 -3.91 -14.99 -5.22
C SER A 87 -5.11 -14.03 -5.19
N ARG A 88 -5.81 -13.94 -4.04
CA ARG A 88 -6.97 -13.06 -3.85
C ARG A 88 -6.58 -11.68 -3.33
N SER A 89 -5.34 -11.51 -2.88
CA SER A 89 -4.80 -10.23 -2.43
C SER A 89 -3.83 -9.70 -3.50
N VAL A 90 -4.35 -8.81 -4.36
CA VAL A 90 -3.60 -8.17 -5.45
C VAL A 90 -3.59 -6.64 -5.24
N PRO A 91 -2.53 -6.08 -4.61
CA PRO A 91 -2.50 -4.67 -4.19
C PRO A 91 -2.78 -3.67 -5.29
N GLU A 92 -2.23 -3.86 -6.49
CA GLU A 92 -2.44 -2.96 -7.62
C GLU A 92 -3.93 -2.85 -7.98
N LEU A 93 -4.68 -3.94 -7.85
CA LEU A 93 -6.12 -3.97 -8.15
C LEU A 93 -6.93 -3.28 -7.06
N PHE A 94 -6.80 -3.69 -5.79
CA PHE A 94 -7.64 -3.15 -4.72
C PHE A 94 -7.17 -1.80 -4.20
N PHE A 95 -5.95 -1.35 -4.53
CA PHE A 95 -5.56 0.05 -4.38
C PHE A 95 -5.78 0.85 -5.66
N ASP A 96 -6.34 0.27 -6.72
CA ASP A 96 -6.60 0.94 -7.99
C ASP A 96 -5.39 1.79 -8.44
N GLN A 97 -4.24 1.13 -8.61
CA GLN A 97 -2.97 1.72 -9.06
C GLN A 97 -2.55 1.17 -10.43
N GLY A 98 -1.69 1.89 -11.14
CA GLY A 98 -1.19 1.50 -12.46
C GLY A 98 0.14 0.75 -12.44
N LEU A 99 0.62 0.41 -13.63
CA LEU A 99 1.97 -0.13 -13.79
C LEU A 99 3.02 0.91 -13.36
N ALA A 100 4.08 0.43 -12.72
CA ALA A 100 5.20 1.24 -12.22
C ALA A 100 4.84 2.28 -11.13
N ASP A 101 3.64 2.22 -10.54
CA ASP A 101 3.28 3.04 -9.39
C ASP A 101 3.74 2.43 -8.05
N LEU A 102 3.76 1.09 -7.97
CA LEU A 102 4.12 0.34 -6.76
C LEU A 102 5.22 -0.70 -7.05
N PHE A 103 6.13 -0.89 -6.11
CA PHE A 103 6.89 -2.14 -6.00
C PHE A 103 6.10 -3.12 -5.16
N ILE A 104 5.92 -4.35 -5.63
CA ILE A 104 5.13 -5.38 -4.95
C ILE A 104 6.02 -6.57 -4.63
N LEU A 105 6.21 -6.81 -3.34
CA LEU A 105 6.94 -7.96 -2.81
C LEU A 105 5.91 -8.95 -2.28
N ARG A 106 5.98 -10.22 -2.72
CA ARG A 106 4.99 -11.24 -2.34
C ARG A 106 5.66 -12.50 -1.82
N VAL A 107 5.27 -12.92 -0.63
CA VAL A 107 5.72 -14.16 0.01
C VAL A 107 4.60 -14.69 0.91
N ALA A 108 4.51 -16.02 1.10
CA ALA A 108 3.52 -16.60 1.99
C ALA A 108 3.58 -15.96 3.39
N GLY A 109 2.41 -15.54 3.90
CA GLY A 109 2.28 -14.90 5.20
C GLY A 109 2.98 -13.54 5.33
N ASN A 110 3.34 -12.89 4.22
CA ASN A 110 4.00 -11.57 4.19
C ASN A 110 5.19 -11.47 5.18
N VAL A 111 5.92 -12.59 5.35
CA VAL A 111 7.04 -12.71 6.28
C VAL A 111 8.27 -11.96 5.78
N LEU A 112 9.12 -11.51 6.70
CA LEU A 112 10.38 -10.87 6.35
C LEU A 112 11.50 -11.92 6.15
N ASN A 113 12.26 -11.77 5.08
CA ASN A 113 13.55 -12.45 4.85
C ASN A 113 14.55 -11.43 4.27
N ASP A 114 15.77 -11.88 3.99
CA ASP A 114 16.85 -10.97 3.57
C ASP A 114 16.62 -10.43 2.15
N ASP A 115 16.09 -11.24 1.24
CA ASP A 115 15.75 -10.81 -0.13
C ASP A 115 14.67 -9.71 -0.13
N ILE A 116 13.64 -9.88 0.72
CA ILE A 116 12.56 -8.90 0.88
C ILE A 116 13.11 -7.61 1.49
N LEU A 117 13.95 -7.70 2.53
CA LEU A 117 14.52 -6.52 3.18
C LEU A 117 15.46 -5.76 2.22
N GLY A 118 16.35 -6.46 1.51
CA GLY A 118 17.23 -5.86 0.50
C GLY A 118 16.44 -5.23 -0.66
N SER A 119 15.33 -5.85 -1.07
CA SER A 119 14.43 -5.25 -2.07
C SER A 119 13.77 -3.96 -1.58
N MET A 120 13.41 -3.88 -0.30
CA MET A 120 12.90 -2.64 0.30
C MET A 120 13.98 -1.56 0.39
N GLU A 121 15.22 -1.92 0.72
CA GLU A 121 16.34 -0.97 0.72
C GLU A 121 16.60 -0.41 -0.68
N PHE A 122 16.55 -1.26 -1.72
CA PHE A 122 16.61 -0.79 -3.10
C PHE A 122 15.46 0.16 -3.44
N ALA A 123 14.22 -0.25 -3.18
CA ALA A 123 13.03 0.56 -3.48
C ALA A 123 13.09 1.94 -2.80
N THR A 124 13.53 1.98 -1.54
CA THR A 124 13.58 3.21 -0.76
C THR A 124 14.84 4.04 -1.01
N LYS A 125 16.02 3.48 -0.80
CA LYS A 125 17.29 4.22 -0.87
C LYS A 125 17.74 4.49 -2.30
N ALA A 126 17.61 3.52 -3.21
CA ALA A 126 18.10 3.65 -4.58
C ALA A 126 17.06 4.31 -5.51
N VAL A 127 15.79 3.90 -5.43
CA VAL A 127 14.72 4.43 -6.30
C VAL A 127 14.00 5.64 -5.69
N GLY A 128 13.88 5.71 -4.36
CA GLY A 128 13.27 6.85 -3.66
C GLY A 128 11.78 6.68 -3.33
N SER A 129 11.26 5.44 -3.28
CA SER A 129 9.92 5.15 -2.79
C SER A 129 9.71 5.72 -1.39
N ARG A 130 8.52 6.30 -1.15
CA ARG A 130 8.23 7.14 0.03
C ARG A 130 7.44 6.44 1.12
N LEU A 131 6.88 5.28 0.81
CA LEU A 131 6.07 4.51 1.73
C LEU A 131 6.39 3.04 1.63
N ILE A 132 6.58 2.39 2.78
CA ILE A 132 6.56 0.94 2.93
C ILE A 132 5.20 0.56 3.51
N VAL A 133 4.55 -0.44 2.92
CA VAL A 133 3.32 -1.03 3.45
C VAL A 133 3.57 -2.51 3.70
N VAL A 134 3.37 -2.96 4.95
CA VAL A 134 3.30 -4.39 5.26
C VAL A 134 1.84 -4.79 5.37
N LEU A 135 1.38 -5.58 4.40
CA LEU A 135 -0.03 -5.89 4.21
C LEU A 135 -0.29 -7.38 4.45
N GLY A 136 -0.95 -7.67 5.58
CA GLY A 136 -1.57 -8.98 5.79
C GLY A 136 -2.97 -9.03 5.17
N HIS A 137 -3.65 -10.15 5.32
CA HIS A 137 -5.04 -10.28 4.89
C HIS A 137 -5.84 -11.26 5.77
N THR A 138 -7.16 -11.15 5.70
CA THR A 138 -8.06 -12.08 6.38
C THR A 138 -7.98 -13.49 5.78
N SER A 139 -8.19 -14.52 6.60
CA SER A 139 -8.14 -15.94 6.18
C SER A 139 -6.82 -16.38 5.51
N CYS A 140 -5.68 -15.96 6.07
CA CYS A 140 -4.36 -16.29 5.54
C CYS A 140 -3.96 -17.76 5.78
N GLY A 141 -3.65 -18.49 4.70
CA GLY A 141 -3.27 -19.90 4.77
C GLY A 141 -1.98 -20.18 5.56
N ALA A 142 -0.96 -19.31 5.42
CA ALA A 142 0.28 -19.44 6.21
C ALA A 142 0.04 -19.21 7.70
N VAL A 143 -0.83 -18.26 8.06
CA VAL A 143 -1.21 -18.02 9.46
C VAL A 143 -2.00 -19.21 10.03
N VAL A 144 -2.91 -19.80 9.25
CA VAL A 144 -3.59 -21.04 9.65
C VAL A 144 -2.60 -22.18 9.84
N GLY A 145 -1.63 -22.33 8.93
CA GLY A 145 -0.58 -23.35 9.03
C GLY A 145 0.25 -23.20 10.30
N ALA A 146 0.69 -21.99 10.63
CA ALA A 146 1.43 -21.71 11.85
C ALA A 146 0.57 -21.93 13.11
N CYS A 147 -0.70 -21.54 13.11
CA CYS A 147 -1.59 -21.79 14.25
C CYS A 147 -1.80 -23.29 14.49
N LYS A 148 -1.95 -24.07 13.42
CA LYS A 148 -2.17 -25.52 13.46
C LYS A 148 -0.90 -26.35 13.60
N ASP A 149 0.26 -25.70 13.75
CA ASP A 149 1.56 -26.37 13.85
C ASP A 149 1.83 -27.35 12.69
N VAL A 150 1.55 -26.89 11.47
CA VAL A 150 1.76 -27.68 10.26
C VAL A 150 3.26 -27.78 9.95
N HIS A 151 3.73 -28.98 9.60
CA HIS A 151 5.07 -29.22 9.08
C HIS A 151 5.02 -29.68 7.62
N LEU A 152 5.63 -28.90 6.73
CA LEU A 152 5.64 -29.12 5.27
C LEU A 152 6.96 -28.64 4.63
N GLY A 153 8.10 -29.07 5.16
CA GLY A 153 9.41 -28.92 4.53
C GLY A 153 9.85 -27.46 4.42
N HIS A 154 10.06 -26.94 3.20
CA HIS A 154 10.49 -25.55 3.03
C HIS A 154 9.49 -24.53 3.60
N LEU A 155 8.20 -24.90 3.69
CA LEU A 155 7.19 -24.05 4.29
C LEU A 155 7.45 -23.80 5.78
N ASP A 156 8.12 -24.71 6.48
CA ASP A 156 8.41 -24.59 7.92
C ASP A 156 9.17 -23.29 8.20
N SER A 157 10.13 -22.96 7.33
CA SER A 157 10.89 -21.70 7.42
C SER A 157 10.00 -20.44 7.36
N VAL A 158 8.83 -20.50 6.71
CA VAL A 158 7.84 -19.42 6.69
C VAL A 158 7.00 -19.45 7.95
N LEU A 159 6.50 -20.63 8.34
CA LEU A 159 5.61 -20.78 9.48
C LEU A 159 6.32 -20.42 10.79
N ASP A 160 7.60 -20.80 10.95
CA ASP A 160 8.44 -20.48 12.11
C ASP A 160 8.59 -18.97 12.36
N LYS A 161 8.43 -18.14 11.32
CA LYS A 161 8.44 -16.68 11.47
C LYS A 161 7.13 -16.15 12.07
N ILE A 162 6.04 -16.89 11.95
CA ILE A 162 4.68 -16.55 12.41
C ILE A 162 4.36 -17.24 13.74
N SER A 163 4.77 -18.50 13.93
CA SER A 163 4.47 -19.33 15.10
C SER A 163 4.70 -18.65 16.46
N PRO A 164 5.75 -17.81 16.66
CA PRO A 164 5.96 -17.08 17.91
C PRO A 164 4.81 -16.12 18.29
N LEU A 165 3.93 -15.78 17.35
CA LEU A 165 2.77 -14.90 17.58
C LEU A 165 1.51 -15.65 18.02
N VAL A 166 1.45 -16.98 17.84
CA VAL A 166 0.23 -17.77 18.08
C VAL A 166 -0.17 -17.73 19.56
N ALA A 167 0.70 -18.18 20.46
CA ALA A 167 0.39 -18.23 21.89
C ALA A 167 0.10 -16.84 22.51
N PRO A 168 0.88 -15.78 22.22
CA PRO A 168 0.54 -14.43 22.68
C PRO A 168 -0.82 -13.94 22.18
N THR A 169 -1.15 -14.20 20.90
CA THR A 169 -2.43 -13.74 20.32
C THR A 169 -3.63 -14.52 20.86
N LYS A 170 -3.48 -15.83 21.12
CA LYS A 170 -4.50 -16.62 21.82
C LYS A 170 -4.81 -16.04 23.20
N LYS A 171 -3.76 -15.68 23.95
CA LYS A 171 -3.89 -15.06 25.27
C LYS A 171 -4.55 -13.67 25.19
N GLU A 172 -4.16 -12.84 24.21
CA GLU A 172 -4.72 -11.50 23.99
C GLU A 172 -6.22 -11.55 23.66
N THR A 173 -6.61 -12.46 22.77
CA THR A 173 -7.99 -12.56 22.25
C THR A 173 -8.89 -13.47 23.09
N GLN A 174 -8.32 -14.28 23.99
CA GLN A 174 -9.02 -15.34 24.73
C GLN A 174 -9.67 -16.39 23.80
N LEU A 175 -9.10 -16.59 22.61
CA LEU A 175 -9.52 -17.58 21.63
C LEU A 175 -8.45 -18.68 21.52
N ASP A 176 -8.87 -19.94 21.38
CA ASP A 176 -7.93 -21.07 21.31
C ASP A 176 -8.04 -21.89 20.00
N SER A 177 -9.16 -21.77 19.29
CA SER A 177 -9.39 -22.57 18.08
C SER A 177 -8.73 -21.97 16.84
N CYS A 178 -7.81 -22.71 16.21
CA CYS A 178 -7.22 -22.35 14.92
C CYS A 178 -8.17 -22.49 13.72
N THR A 179 -9.43 -22.83 13.96
CA THR A 179 -10.51 -22.72 12.96
C THR A 179 -11.32 -21.43 13.12
N ASP A 180 -11.13 -20.69 14.21
CA ASP A 180 -11.82 -19.43 14.45
C ASP A 180 -11.21 -18.32 13.57
N PRO A 181 -12.00 -17.73 12.64
CA PRO A 181 -11.53 -16.64 11.80
C PRO A 181 -11.05 -15.42 12.58
N ALA A 182 -11.61 -15.13 13.76
CA ALA A 182 -11.20 -13.99 14.58
C ALA A 182 -9.78 -14.17 15.11
N LEU A 183 -9.43 -15.37 15.59
CA LEU A 183 -8.07 -15.69 16.03
C LEU A 183 -7.08 -15.61 14.86
N ILE A 184 -7.42 -16.21 13.71
CA ILE A 184 -6.55 -16.19 12.53
C ILE A 184 -6.31 -14.77 12.03
N ASN A 185 -7.35 -13.94 11.98
CA ASN A 185 -7.23 -12.54 11.56
C ASN A 185 -6.42 -11.71 12.57
N ALA A 186 -6.55 -11.99 13.87
CA ALA A 186 -5.73 -11.36 14.90
C ALA A 186 -4.25 -11.72 14.76
N ILE A 187 -3.92 -13.00 14.50
CA ILE A 187 -2.53 -13.42 14.27
C ILE A 187 -1.99 -12.77 13.00
N ALA A 188 -2.79 -12.68 11.93
CA ALA A 188 -2.40 -12.00 10.69
C ALA A 188 -2.08 -10.51 10.92
N LYS A 189 -2.91 -9.81 11.72
CA LYS A 189 -2.66 -8.42 12.14
C LYS A 189 -1.36 -8.30 12.94
N ASN A 190 -1.19 -9.14 13.95
CA ASN A 190 -0.01 -9.12 14.81
C ASN A 190 1.26 -9.46 14.02
N ASN A 191 1.16 -10.30 12.99
CA ASN A 191 2.24 -10.59 12.06
C ASN A 191 2.64 -9.37 11.22
N ALA A 192 1.68 -8.67 10.61
CA ALA A 192 1.97 -7.45 9.86
C ALA A 192 2.66 -6.39 10.74
N LEU A 193 2.17 -6.19 11.98
CA LEU A 193 2.78 -5.27 12.95
C LEU A 193 4.20 -5.70 13.36
N ARG A 194 4.41 -6.99 13.65
CA ARG A 194 5.73 -7.54 13.97
C ARG A 194 6.71 -7.34 12.82
N VAL A 195 6.28 -7.56 11.58
CA VAL A 195 7.15 -7.39 10.41
C VAL A 195 7.55 -5.92 10.22
N VAL A 196 6.65 -4.96 10.47
CA VAL A 196 7.01 -3.52 10.53
C VAL A 196 8.13 -3.28 11.56
N GLN A 197 8.01 -3.82 12.76
CA GLN A 197 9.03 -3.69 13.80
C GLN A 197 10.36 -4.33 13.36
N GLN A 198 10.31 -5.51 12.74
CA GLN A 198 11.52 -6.19 12.24
C GLN A 198 12.22 -5.40 11.14
N ILE A 199 11.49 -4.75 10.23
CA ILE A 199 12.08 -3.90 9.18
C ILE A 199 12.89 -2.77 9.81
N VAL A 200 12.30 -2.05 10.77
CA VAL A 200 12.95 -0.93 11.46
C VAL A 200 14.16 -1.40 12.29
N GLN A 201 14.07 -2.57 12.91
CA GLN A 201 15.16 -3.13 13.73
C GLN A 201 16.33 -3.67 12.90
N ARG A 202 16.03 -4.28 11.74
CA ARG A 202 17.02 -5.03 10.95
C ARG A 202 17.66 -4.22 9.82
N SER A 203 17.05 -3.11 9.40
CA SER A 203 17.62 -2.22 8.37
C SER A 203 17.96 -0.85 8.95
N PRO A 204 19.23 -0.58 9.28
CA PRO A 204 19.70 0.77 9.62
C PRO A 204 19.40 1.80 8.52
N ILE A 205 19.42 1.38 7.25
CA ILE A 205 19.14 2.24 6.09
C ILE A 205 17.69 2.73 6.13
N ILE A 206 16.73 1.80 6.24
CA ILE A 206 15.31 2.17 6.27
C ILE A 206 15.00 2.97 7.54
N LYS A 207 15.59 2.59 8.68
CA LYS A 207 15.44 3.34 9.93
C LYS A 207 15.90 4.79 9.77
N GLU A 208 17.09 5.02 9.21
CA GLU A 208 17.62 6.37 8.97
C GLU A 208 16.69 7.19 8.07
N LEU A 209 16.15 6.58 7.00
CA LEU A 209 15.22 7.25 6.10
C LEU A 209 13.89 7.64 6.78
N ILE A 210 13.42 6.82 7.73
CA ILE A 210 12.26 7.13 8.58
C ILE A 210 12.57 8.28 9.53
N ASP A 211 13.71 8.21 10.25
CA ASP A 211 14.14 9.24 11.20
C ASP A 211 14.30 10.61 10.50
N GLN A 212 14.72 10.62 9.24
CA GLN A 212 14.86 11.81 8.39
C GLN A 212 13.56 12.27 7.71
N GLY A 213 12.43 11.60 7.97
CA GLY A 213 11.14 11.97 7.38
C GLY A 213 11.02 11.68 5.87
N GLN A 214 11.94 10.91 5.28
CA GLN A 214 11.97 10.64 3.84
C GLN A 214 11.05 9.49 3.44
N VAL A 215 10.94 8.49 4.32
CA VAL A 215 10.14 7.29 4.14
C VAL A 215 9.23 7.13 5.35
N GLY A 216 8.00 6.65 5.13
CA GLY A 216 7.14 6.15 6.19
C GLY A 216 6.89 4.66 6.03
N ILE A 217 6.49 4.01 7.10
CA ILE A 217 6.10 2.60 7.13
C ILE A 217 4.78 2.44 7.88
N VAL A 218 3.89 1.63 7.31
CA VAL A 218 2.60 1.27 7.94
C VAL A 218 2.33 -0.21 7.79
N ALA A 219 1.56 -0.75 8.75
CA ALA A 219 0.94 -2.06 8.60
C ALA A 219 -0.49 -1.91 8.08
N GLY A 220 -1.06 -2.97 7.52
CA GLY A 220 -2.48 -3.03 7.20
C GLY A 220 -2.99 -4.45 7.06
N ILE A 221 -4.32 -4.58 7.02
CA ILE A 221 -5.02 -5.83 6.71
C ILE A 221 -5.99 -5.58 5.56
N HIS A 222 -5.84 -6.38 4.50
CA HIS A 222 -6.83 -6.51 3.43
C HIS A 222 -7.89 -7.55 3.82
N ASP A 223 -9.16 -7.14 3.89
CA ASP A 223 -10.25 -8.08 4.01
C ASP A 223 -10.61 -8.64 2.62
N ILE A 224 -10.23 -9.90 2.37
CA ILE A 224 -10.44 -10.54 1.06
C ILE A 224 -11.91 -10.72 0.69
N LYS A 225 -12.84 -10.62 1.66
CA LYS A 225 -14.29 -10.76 1.39
C LYS A 225 -14.89 -9.46 0.86
N THR A 226 -14.44 -8.33 1.40
CA THR A 226 -15.03 -7.01 1.12
C THR A 226 -14.16 -6.17 0.19
N GLY A 227 -12.86 -6.46 0.12
CA GLY A 227 -11.87 -5.63 -0.55
C GLY A 227 -11.35 -4.48 0.29
N GLN A 228 -11.86 -4.27 1.51
CA GLN A 228 -11.47 -3.15 2.36
C GLN A 228 -10.07 -3.36 2.91
N VAL A 229 -9.25 -2.31 2.87
CA VAL A 229 -7.97 -2.29 3.57
C VAL A 229 -8.06 -1.40 4.81
N THR A 230 -7.72 -1.95 5.97
CA THR A 230 -7.59 -1.22 7.23
C THR A 230 -6.11 -1.03 7.53
N PHE A 231 -5.67 0.23 7.63
CA PHE A 231 -4.28 0.57 7.97
C PHE A 231 -4.11 0.79 9.47
N PHE A 232 -2.93 0.45 9.99
CA PHE A 232 -2.51 0.71 11.36
C PHE A 232 -1.33 1.68 11.31
N GLU A 233 -1.59 2.92 11.70
CA GLU A 233 -0.64 4.03 11.60
C GLU A 233 -0.01 4.29 12.95
N GLU A 234 1.32 4.29 13.00
CA GLU A 234 2.09 4.81 14.12
C GLU A 234 2.71 6.15 13.69
N GLY A 235 2.35 7.25 14.34
CA GLY A 235 2.77 8.59 13.91
C GLY A 235 4.30 8.75 13.79
N ARG A 236 5.07 8.09 14.68
CA ARG A 236 6.55 8.08 14.61
C ARG A 236 7.10 7.39 13.36
N LEU A 237 6.35 6.47 12.79
CA LEU A 237 6.72 5.70 11.60
C LEU A 237 6.10 6.27 10.32
N LEU A 238 5.22 7.26 10.42
CA LEU A 238 4.58 7.93 9.28
C LEU A 238 4.70 9.47 9.40
N PRO A 239 5.87 10.04 9.06
CA PRO A 239 6.15 11.46 9.25
C PRO A 239 5.41 12.35 8.23
N ASP A 240 5.00 13.55 8.67
CA ASP A 240 4.18 14.49 7.88
C ASP A 240 4.99 15.28 6.83
N ARG A 241 6.31 15.47 7.01
CA ARG A 241 7.28 15.94 5.99
C ARG A 241 8.73 15.99 6.51
N LYS A 242 9.69 16.04 5.57
CA LYS A 242 11.11 16.39 5.76
C LYS A 242 11.21 17.72 6.53
N ASN A 243 11.88 17.71 7.68
CA ASN A 243 12.50 18.91 8.23
C ASN A 243 13.49 19.50 7.21
#